data_AF-A0A1Y3AQ27-F1
#
_entry.id   AF-A0A1Y3AQ27-F1
#
_cell.length_a   1.000
_cell.length_b   1.000
_cell.length_c   1.000
_cell.angle_alpha   90.00
_cell.angle_beta   90.00
_cell.angle_gamma   90.00
#
_symmetry.space_group_name_H-M   'P 1'
#
loop_
_entity.id
_entity.type
_entity.pdbx_description
1 polymer ?
#
loop_
_entity_poly.entity_id
_entity_poly.type
_entity_poly.pdbx_seq_one_letter_code
_entity_poly.pdbx_strand_id
1 'polypeptide(L)'
;NITHFYSLHSWLGISTWLLFVTQFCSGFVAFLFPGLSFSLRKMMMPYHRYFGIATFTLASATCLTGLNEKAIFAFKNPTYSSMAWNGILTNLIGLLLCVYGGTIIYLVTKPEYQRRPLPEEQVINLSFDLAHQ
;
A
#
# COMPACT_ATOMS: atom_id res chain seq x y z
N ASN A 1 -28.84 -4.32 -16.35
CA ASN A 1 -27.67 -3.55 -16.82
C ASN A 1 -27.08 -2.83 -15.61
N ILE A 2 -25.81 -3.06 -15.27
CA ILE A 2 -25.13 -2.43 -14.12
C ILE A 2 -24.02 -1.54 -14.68
N THR A 3 -23.99 -0.27 -14.26
CA THR A 3 -22.95 0.68 -14.67
C THR A 3 -21.64 0.36 -13.95
N HIS A 4 -20.53 0.29 -14.69
CA HIS A 4 -19.18 0.07 -14.14
C HIS A 4 -18.44 1.39 -13.93
N PHE A 5 -17.47 1.41 -13.01
CA PHE A 5 -16.54 2.52 -12.77
C PHE A 5 -17.17 3.90 -12.48
N TYR A 6 -18.34 3.94 -11.84
CA TYR A 6 -19.01 5.20 -11.49
C TYR A 6 -18.81 5.65 -10.03
N SER A 7 -18.41 4.73 -9.14
CA SER A 7 -18.26 5.01 -7.71
C SER A 7 -16.83 5.45 -7.37
N LEU A 8 -16.66 6.26 -6.32
CA LEU A 8 -15.34 6.62 -5.81
C LEU A 8 -14.50 5.38 -5.46
N HIS A 9 -15.12 4.36 -4.86
CA HIS A 9 -14.47 3.08 -4.57
C HIS A 9 -13.82 2.49 -5.83
N SER A 10 -14.53 2.47 -6.96
CA SER A 10 -14.01 1.92 -8.21
C SER A 10 -12.84 2.73 -8.80
N TRP A 11 -12.87 4.06 -8.68
CA TRP A 11 -11.77 4.93 -9.12
C TRP A 11 -10.53 4.76 -8.24
N LEU A 12 -10.69 4.74 -6.91
CA LEU A 12 -9.59 4.46 -5.99
C LEU A 12 -9.01 3.05 -6.21
N GLY A 13 -9.87 2.06 -6.48
CA GLY A 13 -9.46 0.68 -6.74
C GLY A 13 -8.61 0.52 -8.00
N ILE A 14 -9.03 1.11 -9.14
CA ILE A 14 -8.23 1.02 -10.36
C ILE A 14 -6.92 1.80 -10.25
N SER A 15 -6.92 2.95 -9.57
CA SER A 15 -5.68 3.69 -9.28
C SER A 15 -4.73 2.90 -8.38
N THR A 16 -5.26 2.24 -7.34
CA THR A 16 -4.48 1.36 -6.44
C THR A 16 -3.84 0.22 -7.21
N TRP A 17 -4.62 -0.46 -8.06
CA TRP A 17 -4.14 -1.58 -8.86
C TRP A 17 -3.01 -1.16 -9.81
N LEU A 18 -3.18 -0.03 -10.52
CA LEU A 18 -2.16 0.50 -11.41
C LEU A 18 -0.87 0.83 -10.66
N LEU A 19 -0.97 1.57 -9.55
CA LEU A 19 0.17 1.91 -8.71
C LEU A 19 0.88 0.68 -8.16
N PHE A 20 0.12 -0.33 -7.72
CA PHE A 20 0.68 -1.59 -7.22
C PHE A 20 1.49 -2.32 -8.28
N VAL A 21 0.95 -2.51 -9.49
CA VAL A 21 1.64 -3.20 -10.58
C VAL A 21 2.91 -2.46 -10.97
N THR A 22 2.85 -1.13 -11.12
CA THR A 22 4.04 -0.32 -11.42
C THR A 22 5.08 -0.40 -10.30
N GLN A 23 4.67 -0.33 -9.02
CA GLN A 23 5.60 -0.47 -7.90
C GLN A 23 6.20 -1.87 -7.78
N PHE A 24 5.43 -2.91 -8.03
CA PHE A 24 5.91 -4.28 -8.01
C PHE A 24 6.94 -4.53 -9.11
N CYS A 25 6.63 -4.18 -10.37
CA CYS A 25 7.54 -4.38 -11.48
C CYS A 25 8.83 -3.55 -11.33
N SER A 26 8.71 -2.27 -10.97
CA SER A 26 9.88 -1.41 -10.77
C SER A 26 10.74 -1.84 -9.59
N GLY A 27 10.12 -2.25 -8.47
CA GLY A 27 10.83 -2.78 -7.31
C GLY A 27 11.50 -4.13 -7.60
N PHE A 28 10.85 -5.01 -8.37
CA PHE A 28 11.44 -6.29 -8.80
C PHE A 28 12.70 -6.07 -9.62
N VAL A 29 12.63 -5.22 -10.65
CA VAL A 29 13.77 -4.91 -11.52
C VAL A 29 14.89 -4.20 -10.75
N ALA A 30 14.54 -3.27 -9.86
CA ALA A 30 15.54 -2.49 -9.13
C ALA A 30 16.20 -3.27 -7.98
N PHE A 31 15.45 -4.01 -7.18
CA PHE A 31 15.92 -4.52 -5.89
C PHE A 31 16.02 -6.05 -5.80
N LEU A 32 15.44 -6.81 -6.73
CA LEU A 32 15.54 -8.27 -6.73
C LEU A 32 16.35 -8.80 -7.92
N PHE A 33 16.15 -8.24 -9.12
CA PHE A 33 16.92 -8.65 -10.30
C PHE A 33 18.33 -8.03 -10.29
N PRO A 34 19.40 -8.80 -10.61
CA PRO A 34 20.79 -8.32 -10.51
C PRO A 34 21.23 -7.33 -11.60
N GLY A 35 20.32 -6.78 -12.40
CA GLY A 35 20.67 -5.99 -13.60
C GLY A 35 20.80 -4.47 -13.42
N LEU A 36 20.49 -3.91 -12.25
CA LEU A 36 20.43 -2.45 -12.07
C LEU A 36 21.63 -1.90 -11.28
N SER A 37 22.22 -0.80 -11.75
CA SER A 37 23.37 -0.17 -11.10
C SER A 37 23.04 0.36 -9.71
N PHE A 38 24.04 0.39 -8.83
CA PHE A 38 23.87 0.86 -7.45
C PHE A 38 23.37 2.31 -7.38
N SER A 39 23.92 3.21 -8.21
CA SER A 39 23.49 4.62 -8.29
C SER A 39 22.01 4.75 -8.62
N LEU A 40 21.50 3.93 -9.56
CA LEU A 40 20.09 3.97 -9.94
C LEU A 40 19.19 3.41 -8.82
N ARG A 41 19.60 2.32 -8.16
CA ARG A 41 18.90 1.78 -6.97
C ARG A 41 18.78 2.81 -5.86
N LYS A 42 19.87 3.54 -5.57
CA LYS A 42 19.89 4.61 -4.57
C LYS A 42 18.94 5.76 -4.93
N MET A 43 18.87 6.14 -6.20
CA MET A 43 17.95 7.15 -6.70
C MET A 43 16.48 6.71 -6.62
N MET A 44 16.18 5.44 -6.93
CA MET A 44 14.81 4.89 -6.94
C MET A 44 14.25 4.61 -5.55
N MET A 45 15.10 4.27 -4.57
CA MET A 45 14.70 3.91 -3.21
C MET A 45 13.69 4.87 -2.53
N PRO A 46 13.91 6.21 -2.50
CA PRO A 46 12.94 7.12 -1.88
C PRO A 46 11.57 7.10 -2.56
N TYR A 47 11.53 6.99 -3.88
CA TYR A 47 10.28 6.89 -4.65
C TYR A 47 9.56 5.56 -4.38
N HIS A 48 10.29 4.45 -4.38
CA HIS A 48 9.73 3.14 -4.08
C HIS A 48 9.09 3.11 -2.68
N ARG A 49 9.76 3.68 -1.67
CA ARG A 49 9.21 3.80 -0.32
C ARG A 49 7.98 4.68 -0.27
N TYR A 50 8.02 5.88 -0.87
CA TYR A 50 6.90 6.81 -0.88
C TYR A 50 5.66 6.20 -1.55
N PHE A 51 5.82 5.70 -2.78
CA PHE A 51 4.70 5.12 -3.52
C PHE A 51 4.22 3.80 -2.92
N GLY A 52 5.07 3.03 -2.24
CA GLY A 52 4.64 1.89 -1.44
C GLY A 52 3.65 2.28 -0.33
N ILE A 53 3.99 3.29 0.47
CA ILE A 53 3.12 3.81 1.53
C ILE A 53 1.84 4.43 0.94
N ALA A 54 1.96 5.20 -0.14
CA ALA A 54 0.82 5.81 -0.81
C ALA A 54 -0.14 4.74 -1.37
N THR A 55 0.38 3.69 -1.99
CA THR A 55 -0.43 2.57 -2.53
C THR A 55 -1.16 1.83 -1.40
N PHE A 56 -0.47 1.56 -0.28
CA PHE A 56 -1.09 0.93 0.89
C PHE A 56 -2.22 1.80 1.50
N THR A 57 -2.00 3.12 1.56
CA THR A 57 -3.00 4.07 2.05
C THR A 57 -4.22 4.11 1.11
N LEU A 58 -3.99 4.13 -0.20
CA LEU A 58 -5.05 4.13 -1.21
C LEU A 58 -5.85 2.81 -1.21
N ALA A 59 -5.17 1.67 -1.02
CA ALA A 59 -5.81 0.38 -0.82
C ALA A 59 -6.72 0.37 0.40
N SER A 60 -6.25 0.92 1.53
CA SER A 60 -7.04 1.05 2.76
C SER A 60 -8.28 1.92 2.53
N ALA A 61 -8.14 3.09 1.87
CA ALA A 61 -9.26 3.95 1.50
C ALA A 61 -10.25 3.26 0.54
N THR A 62 -9.74 2.48 -0.41
CA THR A 62 -10.55 1.67 -1.34
C THR A 62 -11.38 0.64 -0.56
N CYS A 63 -10.79 -0.06 0.41
CA CYS A 63 -11.53 -1.00 1.25
C CYS A 63 -12.60 -0.30 2.10
N LEU A 64 -12.29 0.84 2.72
CA LEU A 64 -13.26 1.60 3.53
C LEU A 64 -14.45 2.08 2.71
N THR A 65 -14.19 2.65 1.54
CA THR A 65 -15.25 3.10 0.62
C THR A 65 -16.08 1.93 0.09
N GLY A 66 -15.47 0.78 -0.21
CA GLY A 66 -16.17 -0.43 -0.65
C GLY A 66 -17.04 -1.06 0.45
N LEU A 67 -16.56 -1.08 1.70
CA LEU A 67 -17.36 -1.50 2.85
C LEU A 67 -18.61 -0.62 3.00
N ASN A 68 -18.44 0.70 2.92
CA ASN A 68 -19.54 1.65 3.04
C ASN A 68 -20.54 1.51 1.87
N GLU A 69 -20.06 1.43 0.63
CA GLU A 69 -20.88 1.20 -0.56
C GLU A 69 -21.70 -0.10 -0.43
N LYS A 70 -21.05 -1.19 0.03
CA LYS A 70 -21.73 -2.47 0.24
C LYS A 70 -22.77 -2.41 1.35
N ALA A 71 -22.46 -1.76 2.48
CA ALA A 71 -23.41 -1.63 3.59
C ALA A 71 -24.67 -0.86 3.17
N ILE A 72 -24.49 0.28 2.50
CA ILE A 72 -25.60 1.13 2.02
C ILE A 72 -26.49 0.37 1.04
N PHE A 73 -25.91 -0.40 0.13
CA PHE A 73 -26.69 -1.08 -0.91
C PHE A 73 -27.28 -2.43 -0.48
N ALA A 74 -26.63 -3.15 0.42
CA ALA A 74 -27.05 -4.48 0.84
C ALA A 74 -28.01 -4.47 2.04
N PHE A 75 -27.84 -3.57 3.00
CA PHE A 75 -28.64 -3.56 4.22
C PHE A 75 -29.88 -2.68 4.05
N LYS A 76 -30.93 -3.26 3.46
CA LYS A 76 -32.21 -2.56 3.23
C LYS A 76 -33.27 -2.87 4.28
N ASN A 77 -33.26 -4.07 4.87
CA ASN A 77 -34.27 -4.52 5.85
C ASN A 77 -33.60 -5.32 6.98
N PRO A 78 -33.35 -4.72 8.16
CA PRO A 78 -33.51 -3.29 8.44
C PRO A 78 -32.45 -2.47 7.67
N THR A 79 -32.72 -1.17 7.48
CA THR A 79 -31.82 -0.28 6.72
C THR A 79 -30.47 -0.13 7.42
N TYR A 80 -29.40 0.19 6.70
CA TYR A 80 -28.08 0.42 7.30
C TYR A 80 -28.12 1.44 8.45
N SER A 81 -28.91 2.50 8.31
CA SER A 81 -29.12 3.53 9.34
C SER A 81 -29.75 3.04 10.64
N SER A 82 -30.41 1.88 10.63
CA SER A 82 -30.99 1.27 11.83
C SER A 82 -29.95 0.75 12.82
N MET A 83 -28.66 0.71 12.42
CA MET A 83 -27.57 0.15 13.21
C MET A 83 -27.85 -1.29 13.69
N ALA A 84 -28.53 -2.08 12.87
CA ALA A 84 -28.62 -3.52 13.12
C ALA A 84 -27.22 -4.16 13.16
N TRP A 85 -27.13 -5.35 13.76
CA TRP A 85 -25.85 -6.03 14.04
C TRP A 85 -24.88 -6.05 12.84
N ASN A 86 -25.37 -6.34 11.63
CA ASN A 86 -24.53 -6.34 10.42
C ASN A 86 -23.89 -4.97 10.14
N GLY A 87 -24.64 -3.88 10.33
CA GLY A 87 -24.13 -2.53 10.14
C GLY A 87 -23.09 -2.12 11.20
N ILE A 88 -23.33 -2.48 12.47
CA ILE A 88 -22.36 -2.27 13.55
C ILE A 88 -21.07 -3.04 13.25
N LEU A 89 -21.18 -4.31 12.87
CA LEU A 89 -20.04 -5.15 12.54
C LEU A 89 -19.23 -4.58 11.36
N THR A 90 -19.90 -4.12 10.30
CA THR A 90 -19.22 -3.48 9.15
C THR A 90 -18.45 -2.23 9.58
N ASN A 91 -19.04 -1.37 10.42
CA ASN A 91 -18.34 -0.20 10.94
C ASN A 91 -17.15 -0.58 11.84
N LEU A 92 -17.29 -1.61 12.67
CA LEU A 92 -16.20 -2.10 13.51
C LEU A 92 -15.02 -2.61 12.66
N ILE A 93 -15.30 -3.36 11.59
CA ILE A 93 -14.27 -3.81 10.64
C ILE A 93 -13.59 -2.60 9.99
N GLY A 94 -14.35 -1.57 9.60
CA GLY A 94 -13.80 -0.33 9.07
C GLY A 94 -12.88 0.39 10.05
N LEU A 95 -13.28 0.50 11.33
CA LEU A 95 -12.45 1.09 12.38
C LEU A 95 -11.17 0.28 12.63
N LEU A 96 -11.27 -1.05 12.68
CA LEU A 96 -10.11 -1.94 12.82
C LEU A 96 -9.15 -1.78 11.64
N LEU A 97 -9.67 -1.61 10.42
CA LEU A 97 -8.85 -1.35 9.25
C LEU A 97 -8.12 0.00 9.34
N CYS A 98 -8.76 1.04 9.87
CA CYS A 98 -8.11 2.33 10.12
C CYS A 98 -6.98 2.22 11.15
N VAL A 99 -7.22 1.52 12.27
CA VAL A 99 -6.20 1.29 13.32
C VAL A 99 -5.03 0.49 12.77
N TYR A 100 -5.31 -0.58 12.03
CA TYR A 100 -4.30 -1.39 11.35
C TYR A 100 -3.47 -0.54 10.38
N GLY A 101 -4.14 0.19 9.48
CA GLY A 101 -3.47 1.06 8.51
C GLY A 101 -2.58 2.11 9.16
N GLY A 102 -3.09 2.81 10.18
CA GLY A 102 -2.32 3.79 10.95
C GLY A 102 -1.11 3.18 11.66
N THR A 103 -1.27 1.99 12.25
CA THR A 103 -0.18 1.27 12.91
C THR A 103 0.93 0.89 11.92
N ILE A 104 0.57 0.34 10.75
CA ILE A 104 1.55 0.00 9.72
C ILE A 104 2.29 1.24 9.20
N ILE A 105 1.58 2.35 8.95
CA ILE A 105 2.20 3.61 8.52
C ILE A 105 3.15 4.14 9.60
N TYR A 106 2.76 4.09 10.87
CA TYR A 106 3.64 4.46 11.98
C TYR A 106 4.92 3.60 11.99
N LEU A 107 4.79 2.28 11.93
CA LEU A 107 5.92 1.35 11.99
C LEU A 107 6.90 1.56 10.82
N VAL A 108 6.40 1.73 9.59
CA VAL A 108 7.25 1.86 8.39
C VAL A 108 7.91 3.24 8.25
N THR A 109 7.37 4.27 8.92
CA THR A 109 7.92 5.63 8.85
C THR A 109 8.94 5.93 9.95
N LYS A 110 9.00 5.10 11.00
CA LYS A 110 9.94 5.26 12.11
C LYS A 110 11.38 4.89 11.70
N PRO A 111 12.34 5.83 11.70
CA PRO A 111 13.74 5.55 11.38
C PRO A 111 14.37 4.51 12.31
N GLU A 112 13.92 4.46 13.57
CA GLU A 112 14.44 3.55 14.59
C GLU A 112 14.16 2.07 14.27
N TYR A 113 13.12 1.81 13.47
CA TYR A 113 12.74 0.45 13.04
C TYR A 113 13.27 0.09 11.66
N GLN A 114 14.04 0.98 11.01
CA GLN A 114 14.64 0.67 9.71
C GLN A 114 15.73 -0.40 9.87
N ARG A 115 15.72 -1.39 8.96
CA ARG A 115 16.76 -2.42 8.88
C ARG A 115 18.13 -1.76 8.71
N ARG A 116 19.07 -2.11 9.59
CA ARG A 116 20.48 -1.75 9.45
C ARG A 116 21.16 -2.72 8.47
N PRO A 117 22.01 -2.24 7.56
CA PRO A 117 22.76 -3.12 6.67
C PRO A 117 23.71 -4.01 7.47
N LEU A 118 23.89 -5.25 7.03
CA LEU A 118 24.84 -6.18 7.64
C LEU A 118 26.28 -5.80 7.25
N PRO A 119 27.31 -6.09 8.06
CA PRO A 119 28.70 -5.77 7.74
C PRO A 119 29.15 -6.29 6.37
N GLU A 120 28.75 -7.50 6.00
CA GLU A 120 29.04 -8.12 4.70
C GLU A 120 28.41 -7.37 3.52
N GLU A 121 27.21 -6.79 3.69
CA GLU A 121 26.55 -5.99 2.65
C GLU A 121 27.30 -4.67 2.42
N GLN A 122 27.90 -4.10 3.47
CA GLN A 122 28.72 -2.89 3.36
C GLN A 122 30.00 -3.15 2.56
N VAL A 123 30.66 -4.29 2.78
CA VAL A 123 31.86 -4.69 2.02
C VAL A 123 31.53 -4.91 0.55
N ILE A 124 30.41 -5.57 0.25
CA ILE A 124 29.95 -5.78 -1.13
C ILE A 124 29.72 -4.43 -1.82
N ASN A 125 28.98 -3.51 -1.19
CA ASN A 125 28.74 -2.19 -1.77
C ASN A 125 30.05 -1.43 -2.04
N LEU A 126 31.00 -1.48 -1.09
CA LEU A 126 32.32 -0.84 -1.25
C LEU A 126 33.13 -1.44 -2.41
N SER A 127 33.12 -2.77 -2.54
CA SER A 127 33.81 -3.46 -3.63
C SER A 127 33.22 -3.14 -5.02
N PHE A 128 31.89 -2.98 -5.11
CA PHE A 128 31.22 -2.54 -6.34
C PHE A 128 31.58 -1.10 -6.71
N ASP A 129 31.59 -0.19 -5.74
CA ASP A 129 31.98 1.21 -5.99
C ASP A 129 33.41 1.30 -6.51
N LEU A 130 34.36 0.55 -5.92
CA LEU A 130 35.75 0.47 -6.38
C LEU A 130 35.92 -0.15 -7.78
N ALA A 131 35.04 -1.09 -8.16
CA ALA A 131 35.09 -1.73 -9.47
C ALA A 131 34.53 -0.86 -10.62
N HIS A 132 33.85 0.23 -10.28
CA HIS A 132 33.22 1.15 -11.22
C HIS A 132 33.79 2.59 -11.17
N GLN A 133 34.88 2.80 -10.43
CA GLN A 133 35.77 3.98 -10.54
C GLN A 133 36.85 3.74 -11.60
#